data_AF-A0A0J7L689-F1
#
_entry.id   AF-A0A0J7L689-F1
#
_cell.length_a   1.000
_cell.length_b   1.000
_cell.length_c   1.000
_cell.angle_alpha   90.00
_cell.angle_beta   90.00
_cell.angle_gamma   90.00
#
_symmetry.space_group_name_H-M   'P 1'
#
loop_
_entity.id
_entity.type
_entity.pdbx_description
1 polymer ?
#
loop_
_entity_poly.entity_id
_entity_poly.type
_entity_poly.pdbx_seq_one_letter_code
_entity_poly.pdbx_strand_id
1 'polypeptide(L)'
;MRKVEPRHLCRGHVPAGSQPGWPVGAELEAVANGALSSSLKQLASLLTVAEDIFAGLTAELGQVAERSGQLRRKIDKIEERLGTVDPKKIPVREYPGNSIL
;
A
#
# COMPACT_ATOMS: atom_id res chain seq x y z
N MET A 1 3.11 -15.03 9.16
CA MET A 1 2.57 -15.55 7.88
C MET A 1 1.76 -16.80 8.14
N ARG A 2 0.51 -16.89 7.68
CA ARG A 2 -0.28 -18.12 7.77
C ARG A 2 -0.02 -18.97 6.53
N LYS A 3 0.74 -20.04 6.71
CA LYS A 3 0.95 -21.07 5.69
C LYS A 3 -0.35 -21.87 5.58
N VAL A 4 -1.05 -21.72 4.46
CA VAL A 4 -2.22 -22.54 4.15
C VAL A 4 -1.70 -23.82 3.51
N GLU A 5 -1.56 -24.86 4.32
CA GLU A 5 -1.25 -26.21 3.84
C GLU A 5 -2.47 -26.73 3.05
N PRO A 6 -2.29 -27.33 1.86
CA PRO A 6 -3.37 -28.01 1.15
C PRO A 6 -3.91 -29.14 2.04
N ARG A 7 -5.11 -28.95 2.59
CA ARG A 7 -5.84 -30.06 3.22
C ARG A 7 -6.39 -30.91 2.10
N HIS A 8 -5.74 -32.05 1.85
CA HIS A 8 -6.12 -33.09 0.90
C HIS A 8 -7.64 -33.15 0.71
N LEU A 9 -8.13 -32.71 -0.45
CA LEU A 9 -9.57 -32.57 -0.68
C LEU A 9 -10.28 -33.90 -0.91
N CYS A 10 -9.56 -35.00 -1.17
CA CYS A 10 -10.07 -36.37 -1.14
C CYS A 10 -8.89 -37.35 -1.10
N ARG A 11 -8.86 -38.26 -0.12
CA ARG A 11 -8.21 -39.57 -0.30
C ARG A 11 -9.32 -40.60 -0.38
N GLY A 12 -9.79 -40.87 -1.59
CA GLY A 12 -10.78 -41.92 -1.83
C GLY A 12 -11.03 -42.09 -3.31
N HIS A 13 -10.53 -43.19 -3.88
CA HIS A 13 -10.99 -43.69 -5.17
C HIS A 13 -12.48 -44.07 -4.99
N VAL A 14 -13.36 -43.67 -5.91
CA VAL A 14 -14.74 -44.20 -5.94
C VAL A 14 -14.61 -45.73 -6.00
N PRO A 15 -15.06 -46.49 -4.98
CA PRO A 15 -14.83 -47.93 -4.96
C PRO A 15 -15.36 -48.58 -6.24
N ALA A 16 -14.57 -49.45 -6.87
CA ALA A 16 -15.02 -50.24 -8.02
C ALA A 16 -16.10 -51.24 -7.55
N GLY A 17 -17.35 -50.78 -7.51
CA GLY A 17 -18.48 -51.54 -6.95
C GLY A 17 -19.57 -50.68 -6.31
N SER A 18 -19.71 -49.41 -6.71
CA SER A 18 -20.76 -48.50 -6.21
C SER A 18 -22.13 -49.19 -6.26
N GLN A 19 -22.67 -49.52 -5.10
CA GLN A 19 -23.99 -50.14 -4.99
C GLN A 19 -25.07 -49.18 -5.50
N PRO A 20 -26.24 -49.68 -5.97
CA PRO A 20 -27.37 -48.83 -6.26
C PRO A 20 -27.75 -48.05 -4.98
N GLY A 21 -27.46 -46.75 -4.94
CA GLY A 21 -27.70 -45.89 -3.77
C GLY A 21 -26.49 -45.12 -3.21
N TRP A 22 -25.29 -45.23 -3.79
CA TRP A 22 -24.16 -44.40 -3.34
C TRP A 22 -24.42 -42.89 -3.59
N PRO A 23 -24.35 -42.01 -2.58
CA PRO A 23 -24.74 -40.61 -2.69
C PRO A 23 -23.61 -39.74 -3.30
N VAL A 24 -23.07 -40.14 -4.46
CA VAL A 24 -21.95 -39.45 -5.15
C VAL A 24 -22.23 -37.95 -5.32
N GLY A 25 -23.49 -37.59 -5.62
CA GLY A 25 -23.90 -36.20 -5.79
C GLY A 25 -23.75 -35.36 -4.52
N ALA A 26 -24.11 -35.91 -3.35
CA ALA A 26 -24.01 -35.21 -2.07
C ALA A 26 -22.55 -35.03 -1.64
N GLU A 27 -21.68 -36.01 -1.91
CA GLU A 27 -20.24 -35.90 -1.65
C GLU A 27 -19.58 -34.85 -2.56
N LEU A 28 -19.91 -34.84 -3.86
CA LEU A 28 -19.39 -33.85 -4.80
C LEU A 28 -19.84 -32.43 -4.42
N GLU A 29 -21.11 -32.26 -4.03
CA GLU A 29 -21.66 -30.99 -3.56
C GLU A 29 -20.93 -30.52 -2.29
N ALA A 30 -20.68 -31.42 -1.33
CA ALA A 30 -19.93 -31.10 -0.12
C ALA A 30 -18.48 -30.66 -0.42
N VAL A 31 -17.79 -31.34 -1.34
CA VAL A 31 -16.43 -30.97 -1.78
C VAL A 31 -16.44 -29.61 -2.50
N ALA A 32 -17.40 -29.38 -3.40
CA ALA A 32 -17.54 -28.12 -4.11
C ALA A 32 -17.80 -26.94 -3.15
N ASN A 33 -18.71 -27.11 -2.19
CA ASN A 33 -19.01 -26.11 -1.16
C ASN A 33 -17.81 -25.87 -0.24
N GLY A 34 -17.04 -26.91 0.08
CA GLY A 34 -15.79 -26.80 0.83
C GLY A 34 -14.73 -26.00 0.08
N ALA A 35 -14.54 -26.28 -1.22
CA ALA A 35 -13.63 -25.54 -2.08
C ALA A 35 -14.04 -24.06 -2.19
N LEU A 36 -15.32 -23.79 -2.46
CA LEU A 36 -15.86 -22.42 -2.53
C LEU A 36 -15.65 -21.66 -1.22
N SER A 37 -16.00 -22.28 -0.08
CA SER A 37 -15.83 -21.66 1.25
C SER A 37 -14.36 -21.38 1.56
N SER A 38 -13.44 -22.24 1.11
CA SER A 38 -12.00 -22.03 1.25
C SER A 38 -11.53 -20.84 0.40
N SER A 39 -11.94 -20.78 -0.87
CA SER A 39 -11.64 -19.66 -1.76
C SER A 39 -12.16 -18.33 -1.22
N LEU A 40 -13.38 -18.29 -0.68
CA LEU A 40 -13.94 -17.08 -0.04
C LEU A 40 -13.10 -16.63 1.16
N LYS A 41 -12.64 -17.56 2.01
CA LYS A 41 -11.75 -17.24 3.14
C LYS A 41 -10.39 -16.71 2.68
N GLN A 42 -9.83 -17.28 1.61
CA GLN A 42 -8.58 -16.81 1.03
C GLN A 42 -8.72 -15.39 0.46
N LEU A 43 -9.82 -15.11 -0.26
CA LEU A 43 -10.12 -13.77 -0.77
C LEU A 43 -10.34 -12.75 0.36
N ALA A 44 -11.07 -13.11 1.42
CA ALA A 44 -11.22 -12.25 2.58
C ALA A 44 -9.88 -11.91 3.23
N SER A 45 -9.01 -12.92 3.41
CA SER A 45 -7.65 -12.69 3.94
C SER A 45 -6.81 -11.81 3.03
N LEU A 46 -6.97 -11.92 1.71
CA LEU A 46 -6.27 -11.08 0.74
C LEU A 46 -6.75 -9.62 0.84
N LEU A 47 -8.06 -9.41 0.95
CA LEU A 47 -8.64 -8.08 1.09
C LEU A 47 -8.20 -7.38 2.37
N THR A 48 -8.15 -8.09 3.50
CA THR A 48 -7.63 -7.52 4.76
C THR A 48 -6.18 -7.04 4.61
N VAL A 49 -5.32 -7.83 3.94
CA VAL A 49 -3.93 -7.42 3.68
C VAL A 49 -3.88 -6.21 2.74
N ALA A 50 -4.75 -6.17 1.72
CA ALA A 50 -4.83 -5.02 0.82
C ALA A 50 -5.26 -3.75 1.56
N GLU A 51 -6.26 -3.84 2.44
CA GLU A 51 -6.71 -2.74 3.30
C GLU A 51 -5.58 -2.19 4.16
N ASP A 52 -4.80 -3.06 4.81
CA ASP A 52 -3.64 -2.66 5.63
C ASP A 52 -2.58 -1.91 4.80
N ILE A 53 -2.28 -2.41 3.58
CA ILE A 53 -1.33 -1.76 2.67
C ILE A 53 -1.85 -0.38 2.24
N PHE A 54 -3.11 -0.27 1.82
CA PHE A 54 -3.67 1.00 1.39
C PHE A 54 -3.81 2.00 2.53
N ALA A 55 -4.10 1.55 3.74
CA ALA A 55 -4.10 2.41 4.93
C ALA A 55 -2.70 2.98 5.19
N GLY A 56 -1.66 2.15 5.12
CA GLY A 56 -0.26 2.58 5.26
C GLY A 56 0.14 3.60 4.19
N LEU A 57 -0.13 3.30 2.92
CA LEU A 57 0.15 4.22 1.80
C LEU A 57 -0.58 5.56 1.95
N THR A 58 -1.85 5.53 2.38
CA THR A 58 -2.64 6.74 2.60
C THR A 58 -2.04 7.61 3.71
N ALA A 59 -1.58 6.99 4.80
CA ALA A 59 -0.92 7.70 5.89
C ALA A 59 0.40 8.35 5.43
N GLU A 60 1.24 7.61 4.68
CA GLU A 60 2.49 8.14 4.12
C GLU A 60 2.25 9.28 3.14
N LEU A 61 1.29 9.15 2.23
CA LEU A 61 0.91 10.21 1.30
C LEU A 61 0.38 11.44 2.04
N GLY A 62 -0.37 11.25 3.13
CA GLY A 62 -0.80 12.33 4.02
C GLY A 62 0.38 13.12 4.60
N GLN A 63 1.40 12.43 5.10
CA GLN A 63 2.62 13.07 5.62
C GLN A 63 3.39 13.82 4.52
N VAL A 64 3.49 13.23 3.32
CA VAL A 64 4.14 13.88 2.17
C VAL A 64 3.39 15.14 1.77
N ALA A 65 2.05 15.10 1.72
CA ALA A 65 1.21 16.25 1.41
C ALA A 65 1.38 17.37 2.45
N GLU A 66 1.41 17.04 3.74
CA GLU A 66 1.64 18.02 4.80
C GLU A 66 3.00 18.72 4.65
N ARG A 67 4.07 17.94 4.50
CA ARG A 67 5.44 18.46 4.32
C ARG A 67 5.54 19.33 3.08
N SER A 68 4.90 18.91 1.98
CA SER A 68 4.86 19.66 0.73
C SER A 68 4.10 20.98 0.91
N GLY A 69 2.99 20.99 1.66
CA GLY A 69 2.26 22.20 2.02
C GLY A 69 3.08 23.16 2.90
N GLN A 70 3.84 22.63 3.86
CA GLN A 70 4.76 23.44 4.67
C GLN A 70 5.87 24.06 3.82
N LEU A 71 6.44 23.29 2.89
CA LEU A 71 7.46 23.79 1.98
C LEU A 71 6.91 24.87 1.04
N ARG A 72 5.71 24.67 0.48
CA ARG A 72 5.01 25.67 -0.34
C ARG A 72 4.89 27.00 0.39
N ARG A 73 4.37 26.99 1.63
CA ARG A 73 4.26 28.22 2.44
C ARG A 73 5.60 28.93 2.67
N LYS A 74 6.69 28.17 2.85
CA LYS A 74 8.03 28.75 2.98
C LYS A 74 8.50 29.39 1.69
N ILE A 75 8.25 28.75 0.54
CA ILE A 75 8.56 29.30 -0.78
C ILE A 75 7.77 30.59 -1.02
N ASP A 76 6.46 30.58 -0.79
CA ASP A 76 5.60 31.75 -0.99
C ASP A 76 6.09 32.95 -0.15
N LYS A 77 6.47 32.71 1.11
CA LYS A 77 7.06 33.74 1.98
C LYS A 77 8.41 34.26 1.47
N ILE A 78 9.24 33.40 0.88
CA ILE A 78 10.51 33.82 0.29
C ILE A 78 10.26 34.66 -0.96
N GLU A 79 9.33 34.25 -1.81
CA GLU A 79 8.94 34.98 -3.02
C GLU A 79 8.38 36.37 -2.69
N GLU A 80 7.49 36.46 -1.70
CA GLU A 80 6.97 37.73 -1.20
C GLU A 80 8.11 38.65 -0.73
N ARG A 81 9.00 38.14 0.12
CA ARG A 81 10.15 38.92 0.62
C ARG A 81 11.06 39.36 -0.51
N LEU A 82 11.38 38.48 -1.45
CA LEU A 82 12.23 38.80 -2.60
C LEU A 82 11.60 39.88 -3.47
N GLY A 83 10.28 39.85 -3.67
CA GLY A 83 9.54 40.89 -4.38
C GLY A 83 9.61 42.27 -3.71
N THR A 84 9.75 42.32 -2.39
CA THR A 84 9.88 43.59 -1.64
C THR A 84 11.32 44.14 -1.55
N VAL A 85 12.33 43.35 -1.91
CA VAL A 85 13.72 43.76 -1.81
C VAL A 85 14.10 44.66 -3.00
N ASP A 86 14.55 45.89 -2.69
CA ASP A 86 15.18 46.79 -3.67
C ASP A 86 16.69 46.51 -3.72
N PRO A 87 17.23 45.93 -4.83
CA PRO A 87 18.63 45.59 -4.94
C PRO A 87 19.57 46.79 -4.77
N LYS A 88 19.11 48.01 -5.09
CA LYS A 88 19.92 49.24 -5.00
C LYS A 88 20.09 49.75 -3.57
N LYS A 89 19.28 49.26 -2.63
CA LYS A 89 19.36 49.60 -1.20
C LYS A 89 20.15 48.58 -0.39
N ILE A 90 20.66 47.52 -1.01
CA ILE A 90 21.49 46.51 -0.35
C ILE A 90 22.94 47.01 -0.37
N PRO A 91 23.55 47.33 0.79
CA PRO A 91 24.94 47.78 0.83
C PRO A 91 25.88 46.65 0.38
N VAL A 92 26.72 46.93 -0.61
CA VAL A 92 27.79 46.03 -1.07
C VAL A 92 28.94 46.11 -0.09
N ARG A 93 29.42 44.97 0.39
CA ARG A 93 30.61 44.90 1.25
C ARG A 93 31.83 45.14 0.39
N GLU A 94 32.39 46.34 0.45
CA GLU A 94 33.65 46.65 -0.22
C GLU A 94 34.79 45.96 0.55
N TYR A 95 35.52 45.08 -0.13
CA TYR A 95 36.78 44.57 0.41
C TYR A 95 37.84 45.64 0.15
N PRO A 96 38.51 46.17 1.20
CA PRO A 96 39.63 47.07 0.97
C PRO A 96 40.65 46.32 0.12
N GLY A 97 40.92 46.88 -1.06
CA GLY A 97 41.86 46.29 -2.01
C GLY A 97 43.21 46.07 -1.34
N ASN A 98 43.86 44.97 -1.67
CA ASN A 98 45.28 44.76 -1.41
C ASN A 98 46.09 45.90 -2.05
N SER A 99 46.29 46.99 -1.33
CA SER A 99 47.36 47.95 -1.62
C SER A 99 48.65 47.36 -1.08
N ILE A 100 49.27 46.49 -1.89
CA ILE A 100 50.70 46.21 -1.79
C ILE A 100 51.38 47.26 -2.66
N LEU A 101 51.76 48.38 -2.04
CA LEU A 101 52.88 49.23 -2.44
C LEU A 101 53.58 49.70 -1.16
#